data_AF-A0A6B0SNW1-F1
#
_entry.id   AF-A0A6B0SNW1-F1
#
_cell.length_a   1.000
_cell.length_b   1.000
_cell.length_c   1.000
_cell.angle_alpha   90.00
_cell.angle_beta   90.00
_cell.angle_gamma   90.00
#
_symmetry.space_group_name_H-M   'P 1'
#
loop_
_entity.id
_entity.type
_entity.pdbx_description
1 polymer ?
#
loop_
_entity_poly.entity_id
_entity_poly.type
_entity_poly.pdbx_seq_one_letter_code
_entity_poly.pdbx_strand_id
1 'polypeptide(L)'
;MSSETAPTPSSLSDEAVLLVGHGSRREKSNEQVRELAADLESRLGIPVDAAFLELASPAIDEAVAGLANAVSRVSVVHLSLFAASHVKNDVPLAVKRARAAHPDLEIRNGSHLGVHPALIDLLDDRAAAVERELGVDRADDEVAVVLCARGSSDPDANADVHKLARLLYEGREFADVRATFIGVTEPTLDETLHAVARERPDAVVVLPYMLGDGVLTGRIKDGAEEFDEEYPYVEASYGEPLGTDPRLLDVLSDRWQEARTGSVEMSCDTCKYKVELDGYEEDEGGARAMLRALNHSAAHADREDVDDDPHAHDAPANHVAVCTNQTCAAAGSPAVLERLRQAVRDSDACDARVTRTSCLDQCGDGPMVAVYPDGVWYGGVEEADADRIVSSHLDRERIVSDLVHDTLQ
;
A
#
# COMPACT_ATOMS: atom_id res chain seq x y z
N MET A 1 -52.58 -22.06 -37.56
CA MET A 1 -51.40 -21.42 -38.16
C MET A 1 -50.92 -20.42 -37.14
N SER A 2 -49.95 -20.85 -36.34
CA SER A 2 -49.41 -20.07 -35.23
C SER A 2 -48.55 -18.95 -35.80
N SER A 3 -48.86 -17.72 -35.41
CA SER A 3 -48.11 -16.53 -35.71
C SER A 3 -46.82 -16.54 -34.89
N GLU A 4 -45.68 -16.74 -35.54
CA GLU A 4 -44.36 -16.48 -34.96
C GLU A 4 -44.23 -14.97 -34.70
N THR A 5 -44.12 -14.62 -33.42
CA THR A 5 -43.79 -13.27 -32.97
C THR A 5 -42.30 -13.03 -33.23
N ALA A 6 -42.00 -11.98 -33.99
CA ALA A 6 -40.63 -11.52 -34.23
C ALA A 6 -39.93 -11.16 -32.91
N PRO A 7 -38.60 -11.37 -32.80
CA PRO A 7 -37.85 -11.01 -31.61
C PRO A 7 -37.88 -9.48 -31.40
N THR A 8 -38.26 -9.06 -30.20
CA THR A 8 -38.17 -7.67 -29.74
C THR A 8 -36.70 -7.20 -29.78
N PRO A 9 -36.40 -5.98 -30.27
CA PRO A 9 -35.03 -5.46 -30.25
C PRO A 9 -34.51 -5.40 -28.82
N SER A 10 -33.25 -5.81 -28.63
CA SER A 10 -32.53 -5.76 -27.35
C SER A 10 -32.72 -4.38 -26.72
N SER A 11 -33.28 -4.34 -25.50
CA SER A 11 -33.35 -3.11 -24.72
C SER A 11 -31.93 -2.54 -24.61
N LEU A 12 -31.73 -1.32 -25.10
CA LEU A 12 -30.53 -0.54 -24.81
C LEU A 12 -30.26 -0.63 -23.31
N SER A 13 -29.01 -0.90 -22.92
CA SER A 13 -28.64 -0.98 -21.51
C SER A 13 -28.99 0.35 -20.84
N ASP A 14 -29.68 0.27 -19.70
CA ASP A 14 -30.09 1.41 -18.89
C ASP A 14 -28.93 2.02 -18.08
N GLU A 15 -27.70 1.60 -18.38
CA GLU A 15 -26.46 2.10 -17.80
C GLU A 15 -25.40 2.33 -18.89
N ALA A 16 -24.51 3.29 -18.62
CA ALA A 16 -23.34 3.62 -19.44
C ALA A 16 -22.11 3.88 -18.56
N VAL A 17 -20.93 3.81 -19.19
CA VAL A 17 -19.65 4.22 -18.59
C VAL A 17 -19.18 5.53 -19.22
N LEU A 18 -18.62 6.40 -18.40
CA LEU A 18 -17.89 7.58 -18.84
C LEU A 18 -16.41 7.40 -18.51
N LEU A 19 -15.59 7.12 -19.50
CA LEU A 19 -14.14 7.01 -19.36
C LEU A 19 -13.52 8.41 -19.40
N VAL A 20 -12.97 8.86 -18.26
CA VAL A 20 -12.43 10.21 -18.11
C VAL A 20 -10.92 10.20 -18.25
N GLY A 21 -10.42 10.73 -19.36
CA GLY A 21 -9.02 11.05 -19.55
C GLY A 21 -8.67 12.47 -19.08
N HIS A 22 -7.39 12.75 -18.86
CA HIS A 22 -6.95 14.13 -18.56
C HIS A 22 -7.14 15.06 -19.77
N GLY A 23 -6.84 14.54 -20.97
CA GLY A 23 -6.86 15.28 -22.23
C GLY A 23 -5.50 15.91 -22.57
N SER A 24 -5.25 16.07 -23.87
CA SER A 24 -3.96 16.47 -24.41
C SER A 24 -4.13 17.44 -25.57
N ARG A 25 -3.13 18.32 -25.76
CA ARG A 25 -3.02 19.14 -26.98
C ARG A 25 -2.67 18.31 -28.22
N ARG A 26 -2.16 17.09 -28.02
CA ARG A 26 -1.84 16.16 -29.11
C ARG A 26 -3.07 15.29 -29.37
N GLU A 27 -3.68 15.45 -30.55
CA GLU A 27 -4.92 14.73 -30.87
C GLU A 27 -4.74 13.21 -30.87
N LYS A 28 -3.58 12.72 -31.31
CA LYS A 28 -3.25 11.28 -31.24
C LYS A 28 -3.41 10.69 -29.83
N SER A 29 -3.08 11.45 -28.78
CA SER A 29 -3.28 11.00 -27.40
C SER A 29 -4.75 10.94 -27.01
N ASN A 30 -5.57 11.84 -27.54
CA ASN A 30 -7.02 11.84 -27.30
C ASN A 30 -7.70 10.70 -28.08
N GLU A 31 -7.23 10.39 -29.29
CA GLU A 31 -7.68 9.24 -30.09
C GLU A 31 -7.45 7.92 -29.34
N GLN A 32 -6.29 7.72 -28.71
CA GLN A 32 -6.01 6.53 -27.90
C GLN A 32 -7.01 6.34 -26.73
N VAL A 33 -7.46 7.43 -26.10
CA VAL A 33 -8.49 7.36 -25.04
C VAL A 33 -9.84 6.92 -25.62
N ARG A 34 -10.17 7.41 -26.82
CA ARG A 34 -11.42 7.03 -27.52
C ARG A 34 -11.38 5.59 -28.01
N GLU A 35 -10.22 5.11 -28.46
CA GLU A 35 -9.98 3.70 -28.80
C GLU A 35 -10.18 2.81 -27.57
N LEU A 36 -9.56 3.15 -26.43
CA LEU A 36 -9.77 2.44 -25.17
C LEU A 36 -11.24 2.44 -24.72
N ALA A 37 -11.97 3.54 -24.92
CA ALA A 37 -13.41 3.58 -24.63
C ALA A 37 -14.21 2.61 -25.53
N ALA A 38 -13.92 2.57 -26.82
CA ALA A 38 -14.57 1.65 -27.77
C ALA A 38 -14.24 0.17 -27.48
N ASP A 39 -13.01 -0.12 -27.09
CA ASP A 39 -12.60 -1.46 -26.68
C ASP A 39 -13.27 -1.87 -25.37
N LEU A 40 -13.39 -0.94 -24.41
CA LEU A 40 -14.11 -1.17 -23.16
C LEU A 40 -15.62 -1.38 -23.41
N GLU A 41 -16.24 -0.63 -24.32
CA GLU A 41 -17.63 -0.85 -24.75
C GLU A 41 -17.82 -2.27 -25.31
N SER A 42 -16.91 -2.67 -26.20
CA SER A 42 -16.94 -4.01 -26.79
C SER A 42 -16.80 -5.10 -25.73
N ARG A 43 -16.01 -4.86 -24.68
CA ARG A 43 -15.78 -5.79 -23.58
C ARG A 43 -16.94 -5.88 -22.59
N LEU A 44 -17.51 -4.74 -22.21
CA LEU A 44 -18.57 -4.67 -21.20
C LEU A 44 -19.96 -4.94 -21.79
N GLY A 45 -20.15 -4.72 -23.09
CA GLY A 45 -21.45 -4.84 -23.75
C GLY A 45 -22.44 -3.74 -23.35
N ILE A 46 -21.95 -2.62 -22.83
CA ILE A 46 -22.71 -1.41 -22.47
C ILE A 46 -22.03 -0.17 -23.09
N PRO A 47 -22.76 0.92 -23.39
CA PRO A 47 -22.20 2.13 -23.95
C PRO A 47 -21.07 2.70 -23.08
N VAL A 48 -19.97 3.08 -23.72
CA VAL A 48 -18.84 3.75 -23.09
C VAL A 48 -18.49 4.99 -23.89
N ASP A 49 -18.66 6.17 -23.28
CA ASP A 49 -18.20 7.43 -23.86
C ASP A 49 -16.88 7.87 -23.24
N ALA A 50 -16.05 8.54 -24.04
CA ALA A 50 -14.85 9.22 -23.55
C ALA A 50 -15.16 10.68 -23.22
N ALA A 51 -14.65 11.17 -22.09
CA ALA A 51 -14.63 12.59 -21.75
C ALA A 51 -13.25 13.02 -21.26
N PHE A 52 -13.00 14.32 -21.33
CA PHE A 52 -11.72 14.89 -20.97
C PHE A 52 -11.88 15.95 -19.89
N LEU A 53 -10.93 15.96 -18.96
CA LEU A 53 -10.89 16.97 -17.92
C LEU A 53 -10.53 18.34 -18.49
N GLU A 54 -9.52 18.40 -19.35
CA GLU A 54 -9.03 19.62 -19.99
C GLU A 54 -8.54 19.35 -21.41
N LEU A 55 -8.29 20.42 -22.18
CA LEU A 55 -7.55 20.42 -23.46
C LEU A 55 -8.19 19.66 -24.65
N ALA A 56 -9.20 18.84 -24.40
CA ALA A 56 -9.91 18.05 -25.39
C ALA A 56 -11.41 18.04 -25.11
N SER A 57 -12.19 17.61 -26.09
CA SER A 57 -13.66 17.51 -26.02
C SER A 57 -14.15 16.09 -26.29
N PRO A 58 -15.31 15.70 -25.75
CA PRO A 58 -16.21 16.51 -24.90
C PRO A 58 -15.71 16.70 -23.46
N ALA A 59 -16.12 17.80 -22.82
CA ALA A 59 -15.93 17.97 -21.39
C ALA A 59 -16.82 17.00 -20.59
N ILE A 60 -16.49 16.75 -19.32
CA ILE A 60 -17.22 15.78 -18.47
C ILE A 60 -18.72 16.13 -18.36
N ASP A 61 -19.05 17.40 -18.17
CA ASP A 61 -20.45 17.87 -18.07
C ASP A 61 -21.20 17.75 -19.39
N GLU A 62 -20.55 18.06 -20.52
CA GLU A 62 -21.12 17.88 -21.86
C GLU A 62 -21.42 16.42 -22.17
N ALA A 63 -20.48 15.52 -21.84
CA ALA A 63 -20.64 14.08 -22.06
C ALA A 63 -21.76 13.50 -21.18
N VAL A 64 -21.81 13.87 -19.89
CA VAL A 64 -22.91 13.46 -19.01
C VAL A 64 -24.26 13.97 -19.53
N ALA A 65 -24.35 15.20 -20.01
CA ALA A 65 -25.58 15.75 -20.58
C ALA A 65 -26.04 14.99 -21.83
N GLY A 66 -25.10 14.51 -22.66
CA GLY A 66 -25.37 13.63 -23.79
C GLY A 66 -25.98 12.30 -23.37
N LEU A 67 -25.44 11.68 -22.33
CA LEU A 67 -25.90 10.39 -21.80
C LEU A 67 -27.21 10.49 -21.00
N ALA A 68 -27.48 11.64 -20.35
CA ALA A 68 -28.62 11.82 -19.45
C ALA A 68 -30.01 11.59 -20.08
N ASN A 69 -30.12 11.66 -21.41
CA ASN A 69 -31.37 11.39 -22.12
C ASN A 69 -31.52 9.92 -22.55
N ALA A 70 -30.45 9.13 -22.46
CA ALA A 70 -30.38 7.76 -22.98
C ALA A 70 -30.36 6.69 -21.88
N VAL A 71 -29.80 7.00 -20.70
CA VAL A 71 -29.62 6.06 -19.59
C VAL A 71 -30.06 6.67 -18.26
N SER A 72 -30.39 5.83 -17.27
CA SER A 72 -30.67 6.28 -15.90
C SER A 72 -29.46 6.19 -14.97
N ARG A 73 -28.40 5.49 -15.38
CA ARG A 73 -27.18 5.25 -14.60
C ARG A 73 -25.91 5.51 -15.41
N VAL A 74 -24.97 6.27 -14.84
CA VAL A 74 -23.64 6.50 -15.40
C VAL A 74 -22.56 6.18 -14.36
N SER A 75 -21.60 5.35 -14.73
CA SER A 75 -20.39 5.09 -13.93
C SER A 75 -19.20 5.82 -14.53
N VAL A 76 -18.60 6.73 -13.76
CA VAL A 76 -17.42 7.49 -14.15
C VAL A 76 -16.17 6.69 -13.78
N VAL A 77 -15.34 6.35 -14.77
CA VAL A 77 -14.10 5.59 -14.58
C VAL A 77 -12.91 6.46 -15.00
N HIS A 78 -11.87 6.52 -14.18
CA HIS A 78 -10.76 7.45 -14.41
C HIS A 78 -9.63 6.74 -15.15
N LEU A 79 -9.29 7.24 -16.35
CA LEU A 79 -8.06 6.87 -17.03
C LEU A 79 -6.90 7.72 -16.49
N SER A 80 -6.56 7.46 -15.23
CA SER A 80 -5.47 8.11 -14.49
C SER A 80 -4.69 7.08 -13.71
N LEU A 81 -3.36 7.13 -13.81
CA LEU A 81 -2.48 6.14 -13.19
C LEU A 81 -2.53 6.22 -11.65
N PHE A 82 -2.45 7.43 -11.09
CA PHE A 82 -2.55 7.66 -9.64
C PHE A 82 -3.46 8.85 -9.32
N ALA A 83 -4.02 8.84 -8.11
CA ALA A 83 -4.86 9.92 -7.62
C ALA A 83 -4.05 11.12 -7.14
N ALA A 84 -4.03 12.18 -7.95
CA ALA A 84 -3.62 13.52 -7.55
C ALA A 84 -4.83 14.48 -7.56
N SER A 85 -4.59 15.80 -7.59
CA SER A 85 -5.64 16.84 -7.54
C SER A 85 -6.78 16.62 -8.55
N HIS A 86 -6.48 16.14 -9.75
CA HIS A 86 -7.47 15.91 -10.80
C HIS A 86 -8.51 14.83 -10.42
N VAL A 87 -8.03 13.69 -9.88
CA VAL A 87 -8.89 12.59 -9.43
C VAL A 87 -9.57 12.93 -8.10
N LYS A 88 -8.86 13.61 -7.19
CA LYS A 88 -9.34 13.90 -5.83
C LYS A 88 -10.29 15.11 -5.76
N ASN A 89 -10.18 16.07 -6.66
CA ASN A 89 -10.93 17.33 -6.60
C ASN A 89 -11.71 17.64 -7.89
N ASP A 90 -11.05 17.64 -9.04
CA ASP A 90 -11.63 18.25 -10.25
C ASP A 90 -12.73 17.38 -10.86
N VAL A 91 -12.49 16.07 -11.03
CA VAL A 91 -13.53 15.13 -11.50
C VAL A 91 -14.67 15.03 -10.48
N PRO A 92 -14.44 14.87 -9.16
CA PRO A 92 -15.53 14.92 -8.17
C PRO A 92 -16.35 16.21 -8.22
N LEU A 93 -15.74 17.36 -8.47
CA LEU A 93 -16.45 18.63 -8.64
C LEU A 93 -17.31 18.63 -9.91
N ALA A 94 -16.78 18.14 -11.04
CA ALA A 94 -17.52 17.99 -12.28
C ALA A 94 -18.72 17.04 -12.11
N VAL A 95 -18.52 15.88 -11.47
CA VAL A 95 -19.58 14.92 -11.13
C VAL A 95 -20.62 15.54 -10.22
N LYS A 96 -20.22 16.32 -9.20
CA LYS A 96 -21.16 17.01 -8.31
C LYS A 96 -22.03 18.03 -9.05
N ARG A 97 -21.44 18.77 -10.01
CA ARG A 97 -22.19 19.69 -10.88
C ARG A 97 -23.16 18.95 -11.78
N ALA A 98 -22.73 17.84 -12.38
CA ALA A 98 -23.57 17.02 -13.24
C ALA A 98 -24.76 16.41 -12.46
N ARG A 99 -24.55 15.92 -11.24
CA ARG A 99 -25.63 15.44 -10.35
C ARG A 99 -26.67 16.53 -10.04
N ALA A 100 -26.23 17.78 -9.89
CA ALA A 100 -27.14 18.90 -9.65
C ALA A 100 -27.94 19.30 -10.91
N ALA A 101 -27.36 19.14 -12.09
CA ALA A 101 -28.01 19.44 -13.37
C ALA A 101 -28.98 18.33 -13.83
N HIS A 102 -28.71 17.08 -13.44
CA HIS A 102 -29.46 15.89 -13.85
C HIS A 102 -29.90 15.07 -12.63
N PRO A 103 -30.93 15.52 -11.88
CA PRO A 103 -31.34 14.88 -10.62
C PRO A 103 -31.92 13.47 -10.79
N ASP A 104 -32.44 13.16 -11.97
CA ASP A 104 -33.00 11.84 -12.31
C ASP A 104 -31.93 10.85 -12.80
N LEU A 105 -30.68 11.29 -12.98
CA LEU A 105 -29.56 10.47 -13.40
C LEU A 105 -28.72 10.06 -12.19
N GLU A 106 -28.59 8.75 -11.96
CA GLU A 106 -27.67 8.23 -10.95
C GLU A 106 -26.24 8.21 -11.52
N ILE A 107 -25.35 9.01 -10.92
CA ILE A 107 -23.94 9.07 -11.31
C ILE A 107 -23.08 8.45 -10.20
N ARG A 108 -22.38 7.35 -10.49
CA ARG A 108 -21.41 6.71 -9.59
C ARG A 108 -19.99 7.09 -10.03
N ASN A 109 -19.14 7.47 -9.07
CA ASN A 109 -17.76 7.85 -9.35
C ASN A 109 -16.83 6.73 -8.89
N GLY A 110 -16.17 6.08 -9.85
CA GLY A 110 -15.21 5.02 -9.61
C GLY A 110 -13.85 5.53 -9.16
N SER A 111 -12.98 4.56 -8.86
CA SER A 111 -11.57 4.74 -8.56
C SER A 111 -10.74 4.96 -9.85
N HIS A 112 -9.47 5.31 -9.66
CA HIS A 112 -8.47 5.43 -10.71
C HIS A 112 -7.74 4.10 -10.90
N LEU A 113 -6.88 3.97 -11.92
CA LEU A 113 -6.21 2.70 -12.22
C LEU A 113 -5.45 2.17 -10.99
N GLY A 114 -4.65 3.06 -10.38
CA GLY A 114 -3.95 2.80 -9.13
C GLY A 114 -2.90 1.71 -9.28
N VAL A 115 -2.65 0.99 -8.19
CA VAL A 115 -1.82 -0.22 -8.19
C VAL A 115 -2.75 -1.40 -8.44
N HIS A 116 -2.44 -2.23 -9.45
CA HIS A 116 -3.27 -3.36 -9.88
C HIS A 116 -2.40 -4.50 -10.41
N PRO A 117 -2.69 -5.79 -10.12
CA PRO A 117 -1.91 -6.94 -10.61
C PRO A 117 -1.62 -6.89 -12.11
N ALA A 118 -2.66 -6.69 -12.93
CA ALA A 118 -2.51 -6.58 -14.38
C ALA A 118 -1.52 -5.48 -14.86
N LEU A 119 -1.30 -4.42 -14.08
CA LEU A 119 -0.29 -3.39 -14.40
C LEU A 119 1.12 -3.82 -14.00
N ILE A 120 1.23 -4.61 -12.92
CA ILE A 120 2.50 -5.20 -12.49
C ILE A 120 2.95 -6.21 -13.54
N ASP A 121 2.05 -7.08 -14.02
CA ASP A 121 2.36 -8.08 -15.05
C ASP A 121 2.71 -7.41 -16.38
N LEU A 122 2.01 -6.32 -16.71
CA LEU A 122 2.37 -5.50 -17.87
C LEU A 122 3.78 -4.91 -17.73
N LEU A 123 4.14 -4.38 -16.57
CA LEU A 123 5.49 -3.86 -16.33
C LEU A 123 6.56 -4.95 -16.42
N ASP A 124 6.27 -6.15 -15.93
CA ASP A 124 7.18 -7.29 -16.03
C ASP A 124 7.41 -7.71 -17.49
N ASP A 125 6.35 -7.77 -18.30
CA ASP A 125 6.47 -8.01 -19.74
C ASP A 125 7.28 -6.93 -20.45
N ARG A 126 7.12 -5.66 -20.04
CA ARG A 126 7.95 -4.56 -20.56
C ARG A 126 9.40 -4.74 -20.17
N ALA A 127 9.68 -5.20 -18.94
CA ALA A 127 11.04 -5.50 -18.51
C ALA A 127 11.66 -6.66 -19.29
N ALA A 128 10.93 -7.78 -19.41
CA ALA A 128 11.33 -8.95 -20.18
C ALA A 128 11.60 -8.61 -21.65
N ALA A 129 10.88 -7.65 -22.22
CA ALA A 129 11.13 -7.19 -23.58
C ALA A 129 12.50 -6.50 -23.72
N VAL A 130 12.86 -5.66 -22.75
CA VAL A 130 14.15 -4.97 -22.72
C VAL A 130 15.30 -5.94 -22.46
N GLU A 131 15.12 -6.88 -21.53
CA GLU A 131 16.12 -7.92 -21.24
C GLU A 131 16.45 -8.76 -22.48
N ARG A 132 15.44 -9.14 -23.26
CA ARG A 132 15.66 -9.83 -24.54
C ARG A 132 16.40 -9.00 -25.58
N GLU A 133 16.25 -7.68 -25.54
CA GLU A 133 16.98 -6.77 -26.43
C GLU A 133 18.46 -6.66 -26.04
N LEU A 134 18.72 -6.57 -24.74
CA LEU A 134 20.08 -6.55 -24.17
C LEU A 134 20.76 -7.93 -24.26
N GLY A 135 19.98 -9.01 -24.26
CA GLY A 135 20.49 -10.38 -24.25
C GLY A 135 20.88 -10.88 -22.86
N VAL A 136 20.24 -10.34 -21.82
CA VAL A 136 20.41 -10.72 -20.41
C VAL A 136 19.24 -11.57 -19.93
N ASP A 137 19.48 -12.38 -18.90
CA ASP A 137 18.47 -13.18 -18.22
C ASP A 137 18.57 -12.91 -16.72
N ARG A 138 17.54 -12.29 -16.14
CA ARG A 138 17.51 -11.95 -14.70
C ARG A 138 17.65 -13.17 -13.76
N ALA A 139 17.50 -14.40 -14.26
CA ALA A 139 17.76 -15.61 -13.47
C ALA A 139 19.27 -15.89 -13.29
N ASP A 140 20.10 -15.45 -14.25
CA ASP A 140 21.55 -15.68 -14.28
C ASP A 140 22.37 -14.38 -14.11
N ASP A 141 21.79 -13.23 -14.42
CA ASP A 141 22.40 -11.90 -14.42
C ASP A 141 21.78 -10.96 -13.36
N GLU A 142 22.57 -10.06 -12.78
CA GLU A 142 22.07 -9.04 -11.86
C GLU A 142 21.35 -7.92 -12.63
N VAL A 143 20.04 -8.06 -12.82
CA VAL A 143 19.20 -7.06 -13.51
C VAL A 143 18.49 -6.14 -12.52
N ALA A 144 18.74 -4.83 -12.62
CA ALA A 144 18.05 -3.79 -11.86
C ALA A 144 17.00 -3.07 -12.70
N VAL A 145 15.84 -2.76 -12.11
CA VAL A 145 14.78 -1.98 -12.78
C VAL A 145 14.66 -0.60 -12.17
N VAL A 146 14.48 0.40 -13.03
CA VAL A 146 14.17 1.78 -12.65
C VAL A 146 12.80 2.15 -13.21
N LEU A 147 11.79 2.10 -12.35
CA LEU A 147 10.41 2.46 -12.68
C LEU A 147 10.22 3.99 -12.60
N CYS A 148 10.15 4.65 -13.76
CA CYS A 148 10.10 6.09 -13.87
C CYS A 148 8.66 6.60 -14.07
N ALA A 149 8.12 7.26 -13.05
CA ALA A 149 6.83 7.93 -13.09
C ALA A 149 6.97 9.44 -13.35
N ARG A 150 5.84 10.13 -13.55
CA ARG A 150 5.83 11.59 -13.74
C ARG A 150 6.27 12.36 -12.49
N GLY A 151 5.87 11.88 -11.32
CA GLY A 151 5.91 12.62 -10.05
C GLY A 151 4.72 13.56 -9.86
N SER A 152 4.37 13.78 -8.59
CA SER A 152 3.23 14.60 -8.16
C SER A 152 3.62 15.46 -6.96
N SER A 153 2.91 16.58 -6.78
CA SER A 153 2.94 17.32 -5.50
C SER A 153 2.12 16.64 -4.41
N ASP A 154 1.29 15.65 -4.79
CA ASP A 154 0.51 14.82 -3.88
C ASP A 154 1.37 13.63 -3.42
N PRO A 155 1.65 13.50 -2.11
CA PRO A 155 2.52 12.44 -1.60
C PRO A 155 1.90 11.04 -1.74
N ASP A 156 0.56 10.90 -1.76
CA ASP A 156 -0.07 9.58 -1.91
C ASP A 156 0.22 9.01 -3.29
N ALA A 157 0.11 9.85 -4.33
CA ALA A 157 0.41 9.44 -5.70
C ALA A 157 1.88 9.01 -5.87
N ASN A 158 2.80 9.64 -5.14
CA ASN A 158 4.21 9.26 -5.15
C ASN A 158 4.44 7.96 -4.37
N ALA A 159 3.76 7.79 -3.22
CA ALA A 159 3.83 6.57 -2.42
C ALA A 159 3.32 5.34 -3.19
N ASP A 160 2.29 5.50 -4.01
CA ASP A 160 1.78 4.42 -4.88
C ASP A 160 2.81 3.97 -5.92
N VAL A 161 3.69 4.86 -6.42
CA VAL A 161 4.80 4.46 -7.31
C VAL A 161 5.80 3.59 -6.55
N HIS A 162 6.14 3.95 -5.31
CA HIS A 162 7.02 3.14 -4.47
C HIS A 162 6.39 1.78 -4.13
N LYS A 163 5.09 1.76 -3.85
CA LYS A 163 4.34 0.52 -3.65
C LYS A 163 4.36 -0.35 -4.90
N LEU A 164 4.13 0.23 -6.07
CA LEU A 164 4.16 -0.47 -7.35
C LEU A 164 5.55 -1.03 -7.65
N ALA A 165 6.61 -0.25 -7.47
CA ALA A 165 8.00 -0.71 -7.61
C ALA A 165 8.30 -1.86 -6.65
N ARG A 166 7.85 -1.77 -5.39
CA ARG A 166 8.04 -2.87 -4.43
C ARG A 166 7.30 -4.13 -4.85
N LEU A 167 6.04 -4.02 -5.29
CA LEU A 167 5.28 -5.19 -5.76
C LEU A 167 5.82 -5.76 -7.08
N LEU A 168 6.44 -4.94 -7.91
CA LEU A 168 7.16 -5.43 -9.10
C LEU A 168 8.39 -6.24 -8.70
N TYR A 169 9.14 -5.80 -7.68
CA TYR A 169 10.28 -6.55 -7.14
C TYR A 169 9.86 -7.89 -6.51
N GLU A 170 8.85 -7.85 -5.66
CA GLU A 170 8.42 -9.01 -4.87
C GLU A 170 7.85 -10.11 -5.78
N GLY A 171 8.43 -11.31 -5.72
CA GLY A 171 8.01 -12.45 -6.54
C GLY A 171 8.74 -12.60 -7.88
N ARG A 172 9.70 -11.72 -8.18
CA ARG A 172 10.51 -11.75 -9.41
C ARG A 172 12.00 -11.76 -9.10
N GLU A 173 12.82 -12.25 -10.03
CA GLU A 173 14.26 -12.44 -9.85
C GLU A 173 15.10 -11.18 -10.14
N PHE A 174 14.51 -9.99 -10.00
CA PHE A 174 15.26 -8.75 -10.11
C PHE A 174 16.26 -8.59 -8.96
N ALA A 175 17.45 -8.08 -9.27
CA ALA A 175 18.42 -7.69 -8.25
C ALA A 175 17.90 -6.49 -7.41
N ASP A 176 17.26 -5.52 -8.08
CA ASP A 176 16.61 -4.38 -7.43
C ASP A 176 15.51 -3.78 -8.32
N VAL A 177 14.53 -3.11 -7.72
CA VAL A 177 13.54 -2.28 -8.42
C VAL A 177 13.35 -0.95 -7.69
N ARG A 178 13.71 0.16 -8.35
CA ARG A 178 13.61 1.51 -7.79
C ARG A 178 12.52 2.32 -8.44
N ALA A 179 11.72 2.98 -7.61
CA ALA A 179 10.86 4.06 -8.06
C ALA A 179 11.66 5.34 -8.26
N THR A 180 11.40 6.05 -9.36
CA THR A 180 11.98 7.34 -9.67
C THR A 180 10.99 8.25 -10.38
N PHE A 181 11.34 9.52 -10.53
CA PHE A 181 10.48 10.53 -11.11
C PHE A 181 11.21 11.37 -12.17
N ILE A 182 10.54 11.61 -13.30
CA ILE A 182 11.06 12.50 -14.35
C ILE A 182 10.90 13.99 -13.99
N GLY A 183 10.15 14.31 -12.93
CA GLY A 183 10.00 15.66 -12.42
C GLY A 183 9.05 15.77 -11.22
N VAL A 184 8.77 17.01 -10.81
CA VAL A 184 7.88 17.40 -9.68
C VAL A 184 8.40 17.00 -8.29
N THR A 185 8.96 15.80 -8.15
CA THR A 185 9.43 15.24 -6.89
C THR A 185 10.72 14.44 -7.10
N GLU A 186 11.28 13.94 -6.01
CA GLU A 186 12.57 13.24 -5.92
C GLU A 186 12.33 11.79 -5.43
N PRO A 187 13.25 10.84 -5.74
CA PRO A 187 14.50 11.03 -6.48
C PRO A 187 14.27 11.18 -7.99
N THR A 188 15.12 11.96 -8.65
CA THR A 188 15.09 12.11 -10.11
C THR A 188 15.65 10.88 -10.81
N LEU A 189 15.29 10.70 -12.11
CA LEU A 189 15.81 9.59 -12.93
C LEU A 189 17.34 9.54 -12.91
N ASP A 190 17.98 10.69 -13.13
CA ASP A 190 19.44 10.83 -13.14
C ASP A 190 20.06 10.39 -11.81
N GLU A 191 19.59 10.91 -10.68
CA GLU A 191 20.08 10.55 -9.34
C GLU A 191 19.92 9.06 -9.05
N THR A 192 18.81 8.48 -9.52
CA THR A 192 18.49 7.07 -9.30
C THR A 192 19.42 6.17 -10.11
N LEU A 193 19.60 6.46 -11.40
CA LEU A 193 20.53 5.74 -12.27
C LEU A 193 21.97 5.82 -11.76
N HIS A 194 22.41 7.02 -11.35
CA HIS A 194 23.72 7.23 -10.72
C HIS A 194 23.92 6.41 -9.43
N ALA A 195 22.85 6.24 -8.63
CA ALA A 195 22.91 5.41 -7.43
C ALA A 195 22.99 3.92 -7.80
N VAL A 196 22.17 3.46 -8.75
CA VAL A 196 22.15 2.07 -9.23
C VAL A 196 23.51 1.66 -9.83
N ALA A 197 24.16 2.52 -10.61
CA ALA A 197 25.48 2.23 -11.18
C ALA A 197 26.56 1.86 -10.16
N ARG A 198 26.43 2.33 -8.90
CA ARG A 198 27.39 2.03 -7.82
C ARG A 198 27.30 0.60 -7.32
N GLU A 199 26.15 -0.03 -7.49
CA GLU A 199 25.93 -1.45 -7.17
C GLU A 199 26.49 -2.36 -8.26
N ARG A 200 26.71 -1.82 -9.46
CA ARG A 200 27.27 -2.52 -10.62
C ARG A 200 26.47 -3.75 -11.05
N PRO A 201 25.14 -3.61 -11.27
CA PRO A 201 24.37 -4.67 -11.90
C PRO A 201 24.91 -4.95 -13.31
N ASP A 202 24.63 -6.14 -13.83
CA ASP A 202 24.96 -6.50 -15.21
C ASP A 202 24.12 -5.68 -16.20
N ALA A 203 22.85 -5.41 -15.85
CA ALA A 203 21.96 -4.58 -16.67
C ALA A 203 20.99 -3.69 -15.86
N VAL A 204 20.59 -2.58 -16.48
CA VAL A 204 19.56 -1.64 -15.97
C VAL A 204 18.43 -1.49 -16.99
N VAL A 205 17.21 -1.78 -16.54
CA VAL A 205 15.99 -1.66 -17.33
C VAL A 205 15.18 -0.45 -16.85
N VAL A 206 15.04 0.57 -17.69
CA VAL A 206 14.26 1.78 -17.36
C VAL A 206 12.83 1.65 -17.89
N LEU A 207 11.85 1.60 -16.98
CA LEU A 207 10.44 1.43 -17.34
C LEU A 207 9.65 2.74 -17.20
N PRO A 208 9.15 3.34 -18.30
CA PRO A 208 8.30 4.52 -18.22
C PRO A 208 6.87 4.15 -17.78
N TYR A 209 6.49 4.53 -16.55
CA TYR A 209 5.12 4.37 -16.07
C TYR A 209 4.22 5.51 -16.57
N MET A 210 3.86 5.42 -17.85
CA MET A 210 3.08 6.41 -18.61
C MET A 210 2.05 5.71 -19.50
N LEU A 211 0.92 6.37 -19.78
CA LEU A 211 -0.12 5.81 -20.66
C LEU A 211 0.22 5.90 -22.15
N GLY A 212 1.17 6.73 -22.57
CA GLY A 212 1.48 6.85 -23.98
C GLY A 212 2.70 7.70 -24.30
N ASP A 213 3.05 7.71 -25.58
CA ASP A 213 4.26 8.36 -26.08
C ASP A 213 4.13 9.88 -26.08
N GLY A 214 4.98 10.52 -25.29
CA GLY A 214 4.96 11.96 -25.07
C GLY A 214 6.35 12.55 -24.86
N VAL A 215 6.37 13.84 -24.56
CA VAL A 215 7.62 14.55 -24.25
C VAL A 215 8.31 13.93 -23.03
N LEU A 216 7.54 13.45 -22.05
CA LEU A 216 8.09 12.84 -20.84
C LEU A 216 8.70 11.46 -21.11
N THR A 217 8.06 10.61 -21.91
CA THR A 217 8.65 9.31 -22.28
C THR A 217 9.90 9.50 -23.13
N GLY A 218 9.92 10.52 -24.01
CA GLY A 218 11.12 10.91 -24.74
C GLY A 218 12.29 11.28 -23.82
N ARG A 219 12.05 12.09 -22.78
CA ARG A 219 13.11 12.43 -21.80
C ARG A 219 13.60 11.23 -21.00
N ILE A 220 12.72 10.27 -20.69
CA ILE A 220 13.11 9.04 -19.98
C ILE A 220 14.03 8.21 -20.89
N LYS A 221 13.65 8.08 -22.16
CA LYS A 221 14.49 7.46 -23.18
C LYS A 221 15.86 8.13 -23.28
N ASP A 222 15.87 9.46 -23.48
CA ASP A 222 17.11 10.22 -23.64
C ASP A 222 18.03 10.02 -22.41
N GLY A 223 17.45 10.05 -21.20
CA GLY A 223 18.22 9.81 -19.96
C GLY A 223 18.76 8.39 -19.80
N ALA A 224 18.06 7.38 -20.33
CA ALA A 224 18.56 6.00 -20.34
C ALA A 224 19.71 5.82 -21.35
N GLU A 225 19.58 6.41 -22.55
CA GLU A 225 20.64 6.39 -23.57
C GLU A 225 21.89 7.15 -23.10
N GLU A 226 21.72 8.33 -22.48
CA GLU A 226 22.83 9.09 -21.88
C GLU A 226 23.56 8.30 -20.77
N PHE A 227 22.79 7.56 -19.94
CA PHE A 227 23.37 6.72 -18.90
C PHE A 227 24.17 5.54 -19.46
N ASP A 228 23.66 4.85 -20.47
CA ASP A 228 24.37 3.74 -21.14
C ASP A 228 25.71 4.21 -21.73
N GLU A 229 25.73 5.40 -22.33
CA GLU A 229 26.96 6.02 -22.85
C GLU A 229 27.95 6.39 -21.73
N GLU A 230 27.46 6.87 -20.57
CA GLU A 230 28.30 7.29 -19.45
C GLU A 230 28.88 6.11 -18.64
N TYR A 231 28.11 5.03 -18.52
CA TYR A 231 28.43 3.87 -17.68
C TYR A 231 28.60 2.58 -18.51
N PRO A 232 29.63 2.46 -19.37
CA PRO A 232 29.78 1.36 -20.34
C PRO A 232 30.06 -0.02 -19.74
N TYR A 233 30.04 -0.15 -18.41
CA TYR A 233 30.18 -1.41 -17.69
C TYR A 233 28.85 -1.93 -17.14
N VAL A 234 27.75 -1.22 -17.37
CA VAL A 234 26.37 -1.62 -17.07
C VAL A 234 25.57 -1.46 -18.35
N GLU A 235 25.00 -2.53 -18.87
CA GLU A 235 24.16 -2.41 -20.07
C GLU A 235 22.82 -1.78 -19.69
N ALA A 236 22.39 -0.71 -20.38
CA ALA A 236 21.14 -0.05 -20.06
C ALA A 236 20.25 0.16 -21.28
N SER A 237 18.96 -0.09 -21.10
CA SER A 237 17.95 0.21 -22.11
C SER A 237 16.61 0.55 -21.44
N TYR A 238 15.64 0.97 -22.24
CA TYR A 238 14.35 1.48 -21.78
C TYR A 238 13.18 0.73 -22.42
N GLY A 239 12.11 0.55 -21.66
CA GLY A 239 10.89 -0.11 -22.13
C GLY A 239 9.91 0.84 -22.81
N GLU A 240 8.93 0.26 -23.52
CA GLU A 240 7.77 0.99 -24.00
C GLU A 240 6.85 1.43 -22.84
N PRO A 241 6.11 2.55 -22.97
CA PRO A 241 5.07 2.89 -22.00
C PRO A 241 3.92 1.87 -21.99
N LEU A 242 3.02 1.99 -21.03
CA LEU A 242 1.87 1.08 -20.91
C LEU A 242 1.02 1.04 -22.18
N GLY A 243 0.84 2.21 -22.82
CA GLY A 243 0.12 2.35 -24.07
C GLY A 243 -1.38 2.04 -23.91
N THR A 244 -1.93 1.31 -24.87
CA THR A 244 -3.32 0.82 -24.90
C THR A 244 -3.36 -0.70 -24.74
N ASP A 245 -2.48 -1.26 -23.92
CA ASP A 245 -2.40 -2.71 -23.69
C ASP A 245 -3.76 -3.26 -23.19
N PRO A 246 -4.23 -4.42 -23.68
CA PRO A 246 -5.52 -5.00 -23.28
C PRO A 246 -5.71 -5.19 -21.77
N ARG A 247 -4.62 -5.33 -21.00
CA ARG A 247 -4.68 -5.42 -19.53
C ARG A 247 -5.21 -4.15 -18.87
N LEU A 248 -5.09 -2.99 -19.53
CA LEU A 248 -5.75 -1.77 -19.07
C LEU A 248 -7.27 -1.93 -19.09
N LEU A 249 -7.83 -2.71 -20.02
CA LEU A 249 -9.26 -3.00 -20.06
C LEU A 249 -9.68 -3.90 -18.89
N ASP A 250 -8.80 -4.78 -18.40
CA ASP A 250 -9.07 -5.55 -17.17
C ASP A 250 -9.24 -4.58 -16.00
N VAL A 251 -8.24 -3.71 -15.78
CA VAL A 251 -8.29 -2.70 -14.70
C VAL A 251 -9.53 -1.83 -14.84
N LEU A 252 -9.80 -1.29 -16.02
CA LEU A 252 -10.96 -0.40 -16.24
C LEU A 252 -12.29 -1.12 -16.00
N SER A 253 -12.38 -2.42 -16.33
CA SER A 253 -13.57 -3.24 -16.06
C SER A 253 -13.78 -3.41 -14.55
N ASP A 254 -12.71 -3.66 -13.79
CA ASP A 254 -12.78 -3.80 -12.34
C ASP A 254 -13.17 -2.47 -11.67
N ARG A 255 -12.58 -1.36 -12.10
CA ARG A 255 -12.91 0.00 -11.62
C ARG A 255 -14.36 0.37 -11.94
N TRP A 256 -14.87 -0.04 -13.10
CA TRP A 256 -16.29 0.08 -13.43
C TRP A 256 -17.16 -0.76 -12.49
N GLN A 257 -16.80 -2.03 -12.27
CA GLN A 257 -17.57 -2.94 -11.43
C GLN A 257 -17.65 -2.45 -9.99
N GLU A 258 -16.54 -1.98 -9.40
CA GLU A 258 -16.48 -1.33 -8.08
C GLU A 258 -17.41 -0.12 -7.99
N ALA A 259 -17.33 0.76 -8.99
CA ALA A 259 -18.20 1.93 -9.07
C ALA A 259 -19.68 1.51 -9.11
N ARG A 260 -19.99 0.46 -9.88
CA ARG A 260 -21.34 -0.06 -10.08
C ARG A 260 -21.89 -0.75 -8.84
N THR A 261 -21.10 -1.47 -8.05
CA THR A 261 -21.59 -2.17 -6.84
C THR A 261 -21.55 -1.31 -5.59
N GLY A 262 -20.91 -0.13 -5.65
CA GLY A 262 -20.67 0.71 -4.47
C GLY A 262 -19.62 0.12 -3.53
N SER A 263 -18.93 -0.95 -3.96
CA SER A 263 -17.78 -1.52 -3.28
C SER A 263 -16.53 -0.74 -3.68
N VAL A 264 -16.49 0.54 -3.34
CA VAL A 264 -15.23 1.29 -3.37
C VAL A 264 -14.41 0.77 -2.19
N GLU A 265 -13.82 -0.41 -2.38
CA GLU A 265 -12.97 -1.08 -1.41
C GLU A 265 -11.63 -0.35 -1.37
N MET A 266 -11.10 -0.17 -0.16
CA MET A 266 -9.83 0.54 0.05
C MET A 266 -8.66 -0.21 -0.59
N SER A 267 -7.48 0.43 -0.63
CA SER A 267 -6.20 0.00 -1.24
C SER A 267 -5.64 -1.40 -0.88
N CYS A 268 -6.41 -2.21 -0.17
CA CYS A 268 -6.17 -3.61 0.19
C CYS A 268 -6.36 -4.61 -0.96
N ASP A 269 -6.87 -4.23 -2.13
CA ASP A 269 -7.04 -5.17 -3.26
C ASP A 269 -5.77 -5.42 -4.09
N THR A 270 -4.62 -4.89 -3.63
CA THR A 270 -3.28 -5.35 -4.03
C THR A 270 -2.64 -6.23 -2.97
N CYS A 271 -3.43 -6.62 -1.97
CA CYS A 271 -3.00 -7.57 -0.97
C CYS A 271 -3.00 -8.96 -1.61
N LYS A 272 -1.84 -9.60 -1.63
CA LYS A 272 -1.66 -11.00 -2.08
C LYS A 272 -2.62 -12.02 -1.44
N TYR A 273 -3.34 -11.65 -0.38
CA TYR A 273 -4.34 -12.51 0.27
C TYR A 273 -5.75 -12.39 -0.33
N LYS A 274 -5.99 -11.44 -1.25
CA LYS A 274 -7.31 -11.11 -1.79
C LYS A 274 -7.42 -11.23 -3.32
N VAL A 275 -6.31 -11.14 -4.04
CA VAL A 275 -6.22 -11.30 -5.50
C VAL A 275 -5.05 -12.22 -5.85
N GLU A 276 -5.17 -13.00 -6.93
CA GLU A 276 -4.06 -13.79 -7.48
C GLU A 276 -2.94 -12.81 -7.86
N LEU A 277 -1.75 -13.06 -7.31
CA LEU A 277 -0.54 -12.30 -7.59
C LEU A 277 0.56 -13.30 -7.91
N ASP A 278 1.18 -13.16 -9.08
CA ASP A 278 2.27 -14.04 -9.53
C ASP A 278 3.39 -14.10 -8.49
N GLY A 279 3.84 -15.32 -8.17
CA GLY A 279 4.82 -15.61 -7.11
C GLY A 279 4.23 -15.68 -5.68
N TYR A 280 2.92 -15.48 -5.52
CA TYR A 280 2.18 -15.58 -4.25
C TYR A 280 0.87 -16.36 -4.38
N GLU A 281 0.79 -17.30 -5.32
CA GLU A 281 -0.43 -18.07 -5.65
C GLU A 281 -0.95 -18.89 -4.46
N GLU A 282 -0.08 -19.24 -3.50
CA GLU A 282 -0.47 -19.97 -2.28
C GLU A 282 -1.16 -19.09 -1.22
N ASP A 283 -1.12 -17.76 -1.36
CA ASP A 283 -1.59 -16.81 -0.36
C ASP A 283 -3.02 -16.29 -0.62
N GLU A 284 -3.49 -16.27 -1.87
CA GLU A 284 -4.82 -15.77 -2.23
C GLU A 284 -5.95 -16.70 -1.77
N GLY A 285 -6.96 -16.16 -1.08
CA GLY A 285 -8.17 -16.92 -0.73
C GLY A 285 -7.91 -18.16 0.17
N GLY A 286 -6.67 -18.36 0.60
CA GLY A 286 -6.23 -19.56 1.29
C GLY A 286 -6.87 -19.68 2.66
N ALA A 287 -7.23 -20.92 3.04
CA ALA A 287 -7.87 -21.21 4.33
C ALA A 287 -7.14 -20.60 5.55
N ARG A 288 -5.81 -20.39 5.46
CA ARG A 288 -4.97 -19.76 6.49
C ARG A 288 -5.23 -18.26 6.65
N ALA A 289 -5.35 -17.49 5.57
CA ALA A 289 -5.64 -16.06 5.63
C ALA A 289 -7.04 -15.83 6.22
N MET A 290 -8.02 -16.64 5.79
CA MET A 290 -9.39 -16.62 6.33
C MET A 290 -9.45 -17.06 7.79
N LEU A 291 -8.73 -18.12 8.20
CA LEU A 291 -8.61 -18.55 9.59
C LEU A 291 -7.99 -17.48 10.49
N ARG A 292 -7.00 -16.73 9.98
CA ARG A 292 -6.36 -15.64 10.74
C ARG A 292 -7.30 -14.45 10.93
N ALA A 293 -8.04 -14.08 9.89
CA ALA A 293 -9.06 -13.03 9.95
C ALA A 293 -10.23 -13.43 10.88
N LEU A 294 -10.69 -14.68 10.81
CA LEU A 294 -11.73 -15.22 11.70
C LEU A 294 -11.28 -15.28 13.16
N ASN A 295 -10.04 -15.73 13.44
CA ASN A 295 -9.49 -15.70 14.81
C ASN A 295 -9.34 -14.27 15.35
N HIS A 296 -8.91 -13.34 14.51
CA HIS A 296 -8.79 -11.93 14.89
C HIS A 296 -10.17 -11.31 15.17
N SER A 297 -11.16 -11.57 14.31
CA SER A 297 -12.54 -11.12 14.49
C SER A 297 -13.19 -11.74 15.73
N ALA A 298 -12.98 -13.04 15.97
CA ALA A 298 -13.47 -13.74 17.15
C ALA A 298 -12.87 -13.20 18.46
N ALA A 299 -11.60 -12.75 18.44
CA ALA A 299 -10.98 -12.07 19.57
C ALA A 299 -11.58 -10.68 19.88
N HIS A 300 -12.40 -10.14 18.96
CA HIS A 300 -13.08 -8.85 19.10
C HIS A 300 -14.61 -8.96 19.22
N ALA A 301 -15.18 -10.17 19.14
CA ALA A 301 -16.62 -10.41 19.17
C ALA A 301 -17.27 -10.16 20.56
N ASP A 302 -16.51 -10.16 21.65
CA ASP A 302 -17.01 -9.91 23.02
C ASP A 302 -17.09 -8.41 23.41
N ARG A 303 -17.22 -7.49 22.44
CA ARG A 303 -17.31 -6.03 22.69
C ARG A 303 -18.68 -5.44 22.37
N GLU A 304 -19.76 -6.09 22.83
CA GLU A 304 -21.12 -5.56 22.68
C GLU A 304 -21.50 -4.46 23.69
N ASP A 305 -20.60 -4.05 24.57
CA ASP A 305 -20.83 -2.93 25.50
C ASP A 305 -19.55 -2.07 25.57
N VAL A 306 -19.45 -1.08 24.69
CA VAL A 306 -18.37 -0.07 24.72
C VAL A 306 -19.03 1.27 24.96
N ASP A 307 -19.03 1.72 26.22
CA ASP A 307 -19.48 3.05 26.62
C ASP A 307 -18.64 4.14 25.91
N ASP A 308 -19.31 5.22 25.49
CA ASP A 308 -18.75 6.37 24.74
C ASP A 308 -17.87 7.32 25.59
N ASP A 309 -17.38 6.88 26.75
CA ASP A 309 -16.52 7.67 27.64
C ASP A 309 -15.06 7.19 27.48
N PRO A 310 -14.07 8.06 27.22
CA PRO A 310 -12.69 7.63 27.03
C PRO A 310 -12.18 6.95 28.30
N HIS A 311 -12.08 5.62 28.27
CA HIS A 311 -11.53 4.86 29.37
C HIS A 311 -10.03 5.18 29.54
N ALA A 312 -9.73 6.02 30.52
CA ALA A 312 -8.42 6.02 31.15
C ALA A 312 -8.22 4.64 31.78
N HIS A 313 -7.28 3.85 31.27
CA HIS A 313 -6.83 2.68 32.02
C HIS A 313 -6.07 3.19 33.24
N ASP A 314 -6.52 2.83 34.44
CA ASP A 314 -5.74 2.98 35.68
C ASP A 314 -4.42 2.21 35.49
N ALA A 315 -3.37 2.96 35.13
CA ALA A 315 -2.02 2.43 35.10
C ALA A 315 -1.61 2.15 36.56
N PRO A 316 -0.98 0.99 36.84
CA PRO A 316 -0.55 0.66 38.19
C PRO A 316 0.44 1.72 38.68
N ALA A 317 0.35 2.08 39.96
CA ALA A 317 1.23 3.06 40.60
C ALA A 317 2.72 2.75 40.36
N ASN A 318 3.09 1.47 40.33
CA ASN A 318 4.45 1.02 40.06
C ASN A 318 4.54 -0.03 38.93
N HIS A 319 5.65 0.01 38.18
CA HIS A 319 6.03 -1.02 37.22
C HIS A 319 7.39 -1.62 37.57
N VAL A 320 7.39 -2.93 37.83
CA VAL A 320 8.57 -3.70 38.23
C VAL A 320 9.05 -4.53 37.03
N ALA A 321 10.23 -4.20 36.50
CA ALA A 321 10.83 -4.89 35.36
C ALA A 321 11.95 -5.82 35.82
N VAL A 322 11.84 -7.12 35.52
CA VAL A 322 12.82 -8.15 35.92
C VAL A 322 13.59 -8.65 34.70
N CYS A 323 14.92 -8.51 34.71
CA CYS A 323 15.77 -8.97 33.62
C CYS A 323 15.78 -10.50 33.54
N THR A 324 15.37 -11.04 32.38
CA THR A 324 15.37 -12.50 32.11
C THR A 324 16.32 -12.90 30.99
N ASN A 325 17.28 -12.02 30.64
CA ASN A 325 18.32 -12.34 29.66
C ASN A 325 19.33 -13.36 30.22
N GLN A 326 20.13 -13.97 29.34
CA GLN A 326 20.94 -15.17 29.61
C GLN A 326 21.68 -15.15 30.97
N THR A 327 22.43 -14.09 31.30
CA THR A 327 23.20 -13.99 32.55
C THR A 327 22.31 -13.91 33.80
N CYS A 328 21.25 -13.10 33.77
CA CYS A 328 20.30 -13.00 34.89
C CYS A 328 19.47 -14.28 35.04
N ALA A 329 19.12 -14.93 33.92
CA ALA A 329 18.42 -16.20 33.92
C ALA A 329 19.26 -17.31 34.58
N ALA A 330 20.55 -17.38 34.24
CA ALA A 330 21.50 -18.29 34.86
C ALA A 330 21.71 -17.99 36.36
N ALA A 331 21.59 -16.73 36.78
CA ALA A 331 21.67 -16.29 38.17
C ALA A 331 20.36 -16.45 38.97
N GLY A 332 19.29 -17.01 38.37
CA GLY A 332 18.04 -17.34 39.08
C GLY A 332 16.89 -16.35 38.90
N SER A 333 16.98 -15.38 37.97
CA SER A 333 15.92 -14.37 37.79
C SER A 333 14.51 -14.89 37.45
N PRO A 334 14.28 -16.07 36.85
CA PRO A 334 12.94 -16.60 36.65
C PRO A 334 12.21 -16.90 37.96
N ALA A 335 12.93 -17.36 38.99
CA ALA A 335 12.37 -17.61 40.31
C ALA A 335 12.01 -16.28 41.00
N VAL A 336 12.91 -15.28 40.91
CA VAL A 336 12.68 -13.92 41.40
C VAL A 336 11.45 -13.29 40.74
N LEU A 337 11.31 -13.41 39.42
CA LEU A 337 10.16 -12.88 38.66
C LEU A 337 8.84 -13.49 39.14
N GLU A 338 8.79 -14.81 39.31
CA GLU A 338 7.57 -15.48 39.75
C GLU A 338 7.23 -15.16 41.20
N ARG A 339 8.24 -15.09 42.07
CA ARG A 339 8.03 -14.71 43.48
C ARG A 339 7.56 -13.26 43.60
N LEU A 340 8.12 -12.32 42.84
CA LEU A 340 7.64 -10.93 42.80
C LEU A 340 6.19 -10.83 42.32
N ARG A 341 5.82 -11.58 41.26
CA ARG A 341 4.42 -11.62 40.79
C ARG A 341 3.48 -12.16 41.85
N GLN A 342 3.87 -13.22 42.53
CA GLN A 342 3.07 -13.82 43.59
C GLN A 342 2.93 -12.86 44.77
N ALA A 343 4.03 -12.28 45.24
CA ALA A 343 4.05 -11.35 46.37
C ALA A 343 3.22 -10.08 46.09
N VAL A 344 3.28 -9.53 44.88
CA VAL A 344 2.41 -8.40 44.47
C VAL A 344 0.93 -8.80 44.45
N ARG A 345 0.60 -10.01 43.96
CA ARG A 345 -0.79 -10.52 43.97
C ARG A 345 -1.32 -10.79 45.38
N ASP A 346 -0.45 -11.18 46.30
CA ASP A 346 -0.80 -11.50 47.69
C ASP A 346 -0.91 -10.25 48.58
N SER A 347 -0.50 -9.08 48.10
CA SER A 347 -0.59 -7.81 48.82
C SER A 347 -1.82 -7.02 48.41
N ASP A 348 -2.72 -6.75 49.35
CA ASP A 348 -3.87 -5.86 49.14
C ASP A 348 -3.48 -4.37 49.11
N ALA A 349 -2.21 -4.05 49.43
CA ALA A 349 -1.68 -2.68 49.50
C ALA A 349 -0.78 -2.31 48.30
N CYS A 350 -0.41 -3.29 47.47
CA CYS A 350 0.49 -3.10 46.35
C CYS A 350 -0.26 -2.84 45.04
N ASP A 351 -0.11 -1.66 44.47
CA ASP A 351 -0.55 -1.38 43.09
C ASP A 351 0.66 -1.38 42.15
N ALA A 352 1.13 -2.57 41.80
CA ALA A 352 2.28 -2.75 40.93
C ALA A 352 2.05 -3.80 39.84
N ARG A 353 2.67 -3.59 38.67
CA ARG A 353 2.72 -4.61 37.61
C ARG A 353 4.14 -5.13 37.46
N VAL A 354 4.30 -6.45 37.53
CA VAL A 354 5.60 -7.12 37.36
C VAL A 354 5.72 -7.72 35.96
N THR A 355 6.68 -7.25 35.17
CA THR A 355 6.94 -7.75 33.81
C THR A 355 8.34 -8.32 33.68
N ARG A 356 8.48 -9.26 32.73
CA ARG A 356 9.79 -9.72 32.29
C ARG A 356 10.34 -8.73 31.26
N THR A 357 11.65 -8.52 31.26
CA THR A 357 12.34 -7.76 30.24
C THR A 357 13.57 -8.50 29.71
N SER A 358 14.10 -8.01 28.60
CA SER A 358 15.38 -8.40 28.01
C SER A 358 16.56 -7.84 28.84
N CYS A 359 17.75 -7.71 28.25
CA CYS A 359 18.90 -7.13 28.94
C CYS A 359 18.58 -5.72 29.47
N LEU A 360 19.06 -5.41 30.67
CA LEU A 360 19.03 -4.06 31.25
C LEU A 360 20.43 -3.41 31.25
N ASP A 361 21.36 -3.94 30.47
CA ASP A 361 22.77 -3.50 30.34
C ASP A 361 23.60 -3.48 31.64
N GLN A 362 23.11 -4.11 32.70
CA GLN A 362 23.81 -4.33 33.98
C GLN A 362 24.32 -5.78 34.09
N CYS A 363 24.98 -6.25 33.04
CA CYS A 363 25.47 -7.63 32.98
C CYS A 363 26.59 -7.86 34.00
N GLY A 364 26.39 -8.81 34.91
CA GLY A 364 27.37 -9.18 35.94
C GLY A 364 26.86 -9.04 37.37
N ASP A 365 25.88 -8.17 37.57
CA ASP A 365 25.32 -7.83 38.88
C ASP A 365 23.90 -8.39 39.10
N GLY A 366 23.46 -9.30 38.22
CA GLY A 366 22.10 -9.86 38.25
C GLY A 366 21.89 -10.96 39.30
N PRO A 367 20.63 -11.32 39.62
CA PRO A 367 19.38 -10.87 38.99
C PRO A 367 19.06 -9.38 39.19
N MET A 368 18.67 -8.71 38.09
CA MET A 368 18.34 -7.28 38.09
C MET A 368 16.83 -7.04 38.11
N VAL A 369 16.39 -6.13 38.98
CA VAL A 369 14.99 -5.70 39.13
C VAL A 369 14.94 -4.18 39.16
N ALA A 370 14.22 -3.55 38.21
CA ALA A 370 14.02 -2.10 38.17
C ALA A 370 12.58 -1.75 38.57
N VAL A 371 12.40 -0.73 39.41
CA VAL A 371 11.10 -0.24 39.85
C VAL A 371 10.88 1.18 39.35
N TYR A 372 9.80 1.38 38.60
CA TYR A 372 9.37 2.68 38.05
C TYR A 372 8.02 3.08 38.66
N PRO A 373 7.74 4.39 38.85
CA PRO A 373 8.56 5.54 38.46
C PRO A 373 9.70 5.87 39.43
N ASP A 374 9.84 5.13 40.54
CA ASP A 374 10.81 5.40 41.61
C ASP A 374 12.28 5.45 41.16
N GLY A 375 12.60 4.86 40.01
CA GLY A 375 13.93 4.90 39.42
C GLY A 375 14.95 4.05 40.15
N VAL A 376 14.51 3.08 40.95
CA VAL A 376 15.37 2.26 41.81
C VAL A 376 15.69 0.94 41.14
N TRP A 377 16.96 0.57 41.12
CA TRP A 377 17.47 -0.66 40.54
C TRP A 377 18.05 -1.53 41.64
N TYR A 378 17.53 -2.74 41.78
CA TYR A 378 18.05 -3.76 42.66
C TYR A 378 18.91 -4.75 41.87
N GLY A 379 20.07 -5.10 42.42
CA GLY A 379 21.00 -6.08 41.84
C GLY A 379 21.25 -7.24 42.80
N GLY A 380 21.67 -8.37 42.26
CA GLY A 380 21.92 -9.61 43.02
C GLY A 380 20.67 -10.14 43.73
N VAL A 381 19.48 -9.83 43.23
CA VAL A 381 18.22 -10.14 43.92
C VAL A 381 18.02 -11.65 43.99
N GLU A 382 17.87 -12.20 45.20
CA GLU A 382 17.50 -13.59 45.41
C GLU A 382 15.98 -13.77 45.53
N GLU A 383 15.49 -14.99 45.40
CA GLU A 383 14.05 -15.29 45.53
C GLU A 383 13.49 -14.82 46.89
N ALA A 384 14.28 -14.94 47.97
CA ALA A 384 13.89 -14.52 49.31
C ALA A 384 13.77 -12.99 49.47
N ASP A 385 14.41 -12.21 48.59
CA ASP A 385 14.38 -10.75 48.63
C ASP A 385 13.13 -10.17 47.94
N ALA A 386 12.47 -10.94 47.07
CA ALA A 386 11.26 -10.51 46.38
C ALA A 386 10.16 -10.05 47.35
N ASP A 387 9.96 -10.78 48.45
CA ASP A 387 8.97 -10.43 49.49
C ASP A 387 9.34 -9.13 50.22
N ARG A 388 10.64 -8.87 50.39
CA ARG A 388 11.14 -7.63 51.01
C ARG A 388 10.95 -6.44 50.07
N ILE A 389 11.19 -6.62 48.78
CA ILE A 389 10.95 -5.58 47.76
C ILE A 389 9.47 -5.21 47.73
N VAL A 390 8.55 -6.17 47.72
CA VAL A 390 7.10 -5.86 47.74
C VAL A 390 6.69 -5.22 49.07
N SER A 391 6.96 -5.87 50.20
CA SER A 391 6.46 -5.42 51.51
C SER A 391 7.10 -4.14 52.06
N SER A 392 8.30 -3.79 51.61
CA SER A 392 9.01 -2.57 52.02
C SER A 392 8.90 -1.48 50.95
N HIS A 393 9.28 -1.78 49.71
CA HIS A 393 9.37 -0.76 48.68
C HIS A 393 8.00 -0.46 48.09
N LEU A 394 7.29 -1.45 47.58
CA LEU A 394 6.04 -1.24 46.85
C LEU A 394 4.84 -0.95 47.78
N ASP A 395 4.79 -1.55 48.96
CA ASP A 395 3.70 -1.36 49.92
C ASP A 395 3.88 -0.12 50.82
N ARG A 396 5.13 0.28 51.09
CA ARG A 396 5.45 1.27 52.14
C ARG A 396 6.39 2.38 51.69
N GLU A 397 6.72 2.44 50.40
CA GLU A 397 7.61 3.43 49.79
C GLU A 397 8.98 3.49 50.48
N ARG A 398 9.48 2.35 50.96
CA ARG A 398 10.79 2.22 51.62
C ARG A 398 11.70 1.28 50.86
N ILE A 399 12.65 1.87 50.15
CA ILE A 399 13.68 1.17 49.38
C ILE A 399 14.44 0.17 50.27
N VAL A 400 14.72 -1.01 49.72
CA VAL A 400 15.54 -2.04 50.37
C VAL A 400 17.02 -1.72 50.14
N SER A 401 17.57 -0.83 50.96
CA SER A 401 18.86 -0.16 50.72
C SER A 401 20.06 -1.08 50.57
N ASP A 402 20.04 -2.28 51.17
CA ASP A 402 21.08 -3.31 51.04
C ASP A 402 21.13 -3.98 49.65
N LEU A 403 20.04 -3.89 48.88
CA LEU A 403 19.91 -4.49 47.54
C LEU A 403 20.05 -3.47 46.41
N VAL A 404 20.13 -2.18 46.73
CA VAL A 404 20.18 -1.10 45.73
C VAL A 404 21.51 -1.19 44.99
N HIS A 405 21.41 -1.45 43.69
CA HIS A 405 22.52 -1.41 42.75
C HIS A 405 22.72 0.00 42.20
N ASP A 406 21.63 0.65 41.81
CA ASP A 406 21.65 2.01 41.28
C ASP A 406 20.32 2.74 41.54
N THR A 407 20.35 4.08 41.48
CA THR A 407 19.16 4.93 41.46
C THR A 407 19.31 5.92 40.32
N LEU A 408 18.38 5.89 39.36
CA LEU A 408 18.31 6.87 38.28
C LEU A 408 18.17 8.27 38.89
N GLN A 409 19.18 9.13 38.68
CA GLN A 409 19.06 10.58 38.91
C GLN A 409 18.34 11.26 37.76
#